data_AF-A0A1F5GGB2-F1
#
_entry.id   AF-A0A1F5GGB2-F1
#
_cell.length_a   1.000
_cell.length_b   1.000
_cell.length_c   1.000
_cell.angle_alpha   90.00
_cell.angle_beta   90.00
_cell.angle_gamma   90.00
#
_symmetry.space_group_name_H-M   'P 1'
#
loop_
_entity.id
_entity.type
_entity.pdbx_description
1 polymer ?
#
loop_
_entity_poly.entity_id
_entity_poly.type
_entity_poly.pdbx_seq_one_letter_code
_entity_poly.pdbx_strand_id
1 'polypeptide(L)' 'MQRSAETVCIRCGQLRVFLRKWKDRTNDRGTMITHTESVCPDHECQKIVDAQFTQMREKREMSEEKRKGIILARRTKSIA' A
#
# COMPACT_ATOMS: atom_id res chain seq x y z
N MET A 1 9.61 26.70 0.53
CA MET A 1 8.50 25.96 1.19
C MET A 1 8.98 24.55 1.48
N GLN A 2 9.13 24.19 2.77
CA GLN A 2 9.77 22.94 3.19
C GLN A 2 9.06 21.71 2.63
N ARG A 3 9.79 20.95 1.81
CA ARG A 3 9.36 19.70 1.15
C ARG A 3 9.69 18.44 1.98
N SER A 4 10.01 18.62 3.26
CA SER A 4 10.37 17.56 4.19
C SER A 4 9.12 17.08 4.93
N ALA A 5 8.90 15.76 4.95
CA ALA A 5 7.94 15.18 5.86
C ALA A 5 8.49 15.28 7.30
N GLU A 6 7.61 15.45 8.28
CA GLU A 6 7.97 15.59 9.71
C GLU A 6 8.52 14.29 10.33
N THR A 7 8.58 13.21 9.52
CA THR A 7 8.93 11.87 9.97
C THR A 7 10.34 11.47 9.55
N VAL A 8 11.05 10.82 10.46
CA VAL A 8 12.38 10.24 10.22
C VAL A 8 12.24 8.82 9.68
N CYS A 9 13.13 8.42 8.77
CA CYS A 9 13.22 7.04 8.30
C CYS A 9 13.80 6.14 9.40
N ILE A 10 13.03 5.15 9.86
CA ILE A 10 13.48 4.19 10.88
C ILE A 10 14.63 3.28 10.42
N ARG A 11 14.95 3.24 9.12
CA ARG A 11 15.99 2.36 8.55
C ARG A 11 17.33 3.07 8.45
N CYS A 12 17.35 4.27 7.86
CA CYS A 12 18.59 5.02 7.62
C CYS A 12 18.72 6.29 8.47
N GLY A 13 17.70 6.65 9.27
CA GLY A 13 17.73 7.82 10.14
C GLY A 13 17.57 9.18 9.43
N GLN A 14 17.41 9.20 8.10
CA GLN A 14 17.24 10.46 7.36
C GLN A 14 15.80 10.98 7.41
N LEU A 15 15.64 12.30 7.32
CA LEU A 15 14.33 12.95 7.22
C LEU A 15 13.65 12.56 5.90
N ARG A 16 12.41 12.07 5.99
CA ARG A 16 11.63 11.71 4.79
C ARG A 16 11.25 12.97 4.01
N VAL A 17 11.01 12.79 2.72
CA VAL A 17 10.51 13.86 1.84
C VAL A 17 9.04 13.63 1.53
N PHE A 18 8.28 14.72 1.45
CA PHE A 18 6.87 14.66 1.10
C PHE A 18 6.70 14.23 -0.36
N LEU A 19 5.86 13.22 -0.61
CA LEU A 19 5.55 12.76 -1.96
C LEU A 19 4.22 13.33 -2.44
N ARG A 20 3.12 12.99 -1.75
CA ARG A 20 1.78 13.47 -2.11
C ARG A 20 0.81 13.41 -0.93
N LYS A 21 -0.29 14.13 -1.07
CA LYS A 21 -1.42 14.12 -0.13
C LYS A 21 -2.71 14.01 -0.93
N TRP A 22 -3.59 13.10 -0.57
CA TRP A 22 -4.91 12.96 -1.19
C TRP A 22 -5.97 12.70 -0.15
N LYS A 23 -7.22 12.96 -0.52
CA LYS A 23 -8.37 12.65 0.32
C LYS A 23 -9.11 11.49 -0.31
N ASP A 24 -9.49 10.53 0.51
CA ASP A 24 -10.22 9.34 0.08
C ASP A 24 -11.42 9.11 1.00
N ARG A 25 -12.47 8.48 0.48
CA ARG A 25 -13.62 8.02 1.28
C ARG A 25 -13.67 6.52 1.21
N THR A 26 -13.68 5.85 2.36
CA THR A 26 -13.86 4.41 2.39
C THR A 26 -15.18 4.02 1.72
N ASN A 27 -15.10 3.30 0.59
CA ASN A 27 -16.24 2.82 -0.21
C ASN A 27 -17.25 3.91 -0.61
N ASP A 28 -16.80 5.14 -0.89
CA ASP A 28 -17.60 6.32 -1.31
C ASP A 28 -18.69 6.80 -0.33
N ARG A 29 -18.93 6.06 0.77
CA ARG A 29 -19.99 6.34 1.76
C ARG A 29 -19.45 6.58 3.17
N GLY A 30 -18.13 6.62 3.34
CA GLY A 30 -17.45 6.79 4.63
C GLY A 30 -16.94 8.22 4.92
N THR A 31 -16.36 8.36 6.12
CA THR A 31 -15.66 9.57 6.56
C THR A 31 -14.49 9.91 5.62
N MET A 32 -14.28 11.20 5.36
CA MET A 32 -13.15 11.69 4.57
C MET A 32 -11.83 11.42 5.30
N ILE A 33 -11.01 10.53 4.74
CA ILE A 33 -9.67 10.23 5.23
C ILE A 33 -8.67 11.08 4.44
N THR A 34 -7.75 11.74 5.13
CA THR A 34 -6.65 12.46 4.49
C THR A 34 -5.39 11.61 4.57
N HIS A 35 -4.93 11.14 3.41
CA HIS A 35 -3.71 10.36 3.27
C HIS A 35 -2.54 11.27 2.97
N THR A 36 -1.42 11.06 3.66
CA THR A 36 -0.14 11.73 3.42
C THR A 36 0.91 10.67 3.16
N GLU A 37 1.59 10.76 2.03
CA GLU A 37 2.63 9.82 1.63
C GLU A 37 3.99 10.54 1.59
N SER A 38 5.00 9.85 2.14
CA SER A 38 6.37 10.34 2.25
C SER A 38 7.35 9.22 1.94
N VAL A 39 8.48 9.58 1.34
CA VAL A 39 9.51 8.64 0.87
C VAL A 39 10.86 8.94 1.50
N CYS A 40 11.71 7.92 1.58
CA CYS A 40 13.09 8.08 2.01
C CYS A 40 13.90 8.80 0.91
N PRO A 41 14.73 9.81 1.22
CA PRO A 41 15.58 10.45 0.22
C PRO A 41 16.78 9.58 -0.20
N ASP A 42 17.18 8.61 0.62
CA ASP A 42 18.19 7.61 0.26
C ASP A 42 17.57 6.56 -0.67
N HIS A 43 18.05 6.54 -1.91
CA HIS A 43 17.61 5.66 -2.97
C HIS A 43 17.83 4.17 -2.66
N GLU A 44 18.97 3.82 -2.06
CA GLU A 44 19.25 2.42 -1.72
C GLU A 44 18.35 1.96 -0.57
N CYS A 45 18.13 2.82 0.41
CA CYS A 45 17.17 2.57 1.48
C CYS A 45 15.73 2.40 0.94
N GLN A 46 15.31 3.29 0.03
CA GLN A 46 13.97 3.27 -0.56
C GLN A 46 13.75 2.02 -1.41
N LYS A 47 14.73 1.63 -2.23
CA LYS A 47 14.68 0.44 -3.09
C LYS A 47 14.41 -0.85 -2.32
N ILE A 48 14.99 -0.99 -1.12
CA ILE A 48 14.74 -2.16 -0.27
C ILE A 48 13.28 -2.18 0.22
N VAL A 49 12.75 -1.03 0.65
CA VAL A 49 11.36 -0.92 1.10
C VAL A 49 10.40 -1.20 -0.05
N ASP A 50 10.67 -0.65 -1.23
CA ASP A 50 9.84 -0.85 -2.42
C ASP A 50 9.81 -2.32 -2.83
N ALA A 51 10.96 -3.00 -2.84
CA ALA A 51 11.03 -4.44 -3.12
C ALA A 51 10.19 -5.26 -2.12
N GLN A 52 10.24 -4.92 -0.83
CA GLN A 52 9.43 -5.59 0.19
C GLN A 52 7.93 -5.31 -0.01
N PHE A 53 7.56 -4.09 -0.34
CA PHE A 53 6.17 -3.70 -0.59
C PHE A 53 5.60 -4.40 -1.84
N THR A 54 6.41 -4.55 -2.89
CA THR A 54 6.05 -5.31 -4.09
C THR A 54 5.80 -6.77 -3.74
N GLN A 55 6.71 -7.44 -3.03
CA GLN A 55 6.53 -8.84 -2.63
C GLN A 55 5.27 -9.04 -1.76
N MET A 56 5.01 -8.13 -0.82
CA MET A 56 3.80 -8.19 0.00
C MET A 56 2.52 -8.01 -0.83
N ARG A 57 2.54 -7.10 -1.81
CA ARG A 57 1.42 -6.85 -2.72
C ARG A 57 1.14 -8.08 -3.58
N GLU A 58 2.16 -8.63 -4.24
CA GLU A 58 2.05 -9.84 -5.07
C GLU A 58 1.51 -11.02 -4.27
N LYS A 59 2.03 -11.25 -3.06
CA LYS A 59 1.53 -12.31 -2.17
C LYS A 59 0.07 -12.11 -1.83
N ARG A 60 -0.34 -10.87 -1.52
CA ARG A 60 -1.74 -10.54 -1.22
C ARG A 60 -2.64 -10.78 -2.43
N GLU A 61 -2.25 -10.32 -3.60
CA GLU A 61 -3.00 -10.48 -4.85
C GLU A 61 -3.19 -11.97 -5.19
N MET A 62 -2.12 -12.76 -5.11
CA MET A 62 -2.21 -14.22 -5.30
C MET A 62 -3.15 -14.89 -4.30
N SER A 63 -3.11 -14.50 -3.02
CA SER A 63 -4.02 -15.04 -2.01
C SER A 63 -5.47 -14.65 -2.27
N GLU A 64 -5.73 -13.40 -2.69
CA GLU A 64 -7.07 -12.93 -3.05
C GLU A 64 -7.60 -13.65 -4.29
N GLU A 65 -6.76 -13.88 -5.30
CA GLU A 65 -7.13 -14.61 -6.51
C GLU A 65 -7.46 -16.07 -6.22
N LYS A 66 -6.62 -16.76 -5.43
CA LYS A 66 -6.92 -18.13 -4.96
C LYS A 66 -8.25 -18.18 -4.21
N ARG A 67 -8.52 -17.20 -3.34
CA ARG A 67 -9.79 -17.12 -2.60
C ARG A 67 -10.98 -16.92 -3.53
N LYS A 68 -10.87 -16.03 -4.52
CA LYS A 68 -11.92 -15.82 -5.54
C LYS A 68 -12.21 -17.09 -6.34
N GLY A 69 -11.16 -17.81 -6.77
CA GLY A 69 -11.29 -19.07 -7.48
C GLY A 69 -12.03 -20.15 -6.68
N ILE A 70 -11.73 -20.29 -5.38
CA ILE A 70 -12.44 -21.22 -4.49
C ILE A 70 -13.92 -20.86 -4.35
N ILE A 71 -14.25 -19.57 -4.20
CA ILE A 71 -15.63 -19.10 -4.09
C ILE A 71 -16.41 -19.40 -5.37
N LEU A 72 -15.82 -19.13 -6.53
CA LEU A 72 -16.41 -19.42 -7.84
C LEU A 72 -16.67 -20.92 -8.03
N ALA A 73 -15.68 -21.77 -7.73
CA ALA A 73 -15.81 -23.23 -7.83
C ALA A 73 -16.89 -23.80 -6.89
N ARG A 74 -17.06 -23.22 -5.71
CA ARG A 74 -18.16 -23.56 -4.79
C ARG A 74 -19.53 -23.16 -5.36
N ARG A 75 -19.61 -22.00 -6.01
CA ARG A 75 -20.85 -21.48 -6.60
C ARG A 75 -21.29 -22.27 -7.83
N THR A 76 -20.35 -22.75 -8.66
CA THR A 76 -20.69 -23.60 -9.81
C THR A 76 -21.14 -25.00 -9.40
N LYS A 77 -20.53 -25.59 -8.37
CA LYS A 77 -20.96 -26.90 -7.80
C LYS A 77 -22.31 -26.88 -7.07
N SER A 78 -22.84 -25.71 -6.73
CA SER A 78 -24.13 -25.59 -6.03
C SER A 78 -25.30 -25.34 -6.98
N ILE A 79 -25.03 -25.15 -8.28
CA ILE A 79 -26.03 -24.95 -9.34
C ILE A 79 -26.19 -26.21 -10.21
N ALA A 80 -25.20 -27.11 -10.21
CA ALA A 80 -25.27 -28.44 -10.83
C ALA A 80 -25.74 -29.48 -9.80
#